data_AF-A0A8T4L986-F1
#
_entry.id   AF-A0A8T4L986-F1
#
_cell.length_a   1.000
_cell.length_b   1.000
_cell.length_c   1.000
_cell.angle_alpha   90.00
_cell.angle_beta   90.00
_cell.angle_gamma   90.00
#
_symmetry.space_group_name_H-M   'P 1'
#
loop_
_entity.id
_entity.type
_entity.pdbx_description
1 polymer ?
#
loop_
_entity_poly.entity_id
_entity_poly.type
_entity_poly.pdbx_seq_one_letter_code
_entity_poly.pdbx_strand_id
1 'polypeptide(L)'
;MPSSKTVQRRLAPRWRFFSQSNDGELYIEGISVSHIAHKYGTPVYVMVEREIRDRLRRFQNAFSYPKLRPQYASKCNSNLEILRMCREEGFDLDASSVGEIILGLLADFTPEQ
;
A
#
# COMPACT_ATOMS: atom_id res chain seq x y z
N MET A 1 -25.17 20.93 -9.64
CA MET A 1 -24.58 20.00 -10.61
C MET A 1 -24.83 18.58 -10.12
N PRO A 2 -25.27 17.64 -10.97
CA PRO A 2 -25.84 16.39 -10.49
C PRO A 2 -24.78 15.54 -9.79
N SER A 3 -25.06 15.26 -8.51
CA SER A 3 -24.43 14.25 -7.69
C SER A 3 -24.37 12.92 -8.46
N SER A 4 -23.20 12.62 -9.02
CA SER A 4 -22.95 11.34 -9.70
C SER A 4 -22.87 10.26 -8.63
N LYS A 5 -23.96 9.51 -8.48
CA LYS A 5 -24.04 8.37 -7.56
C LYS A 5 -23.05 7.30 -8.02
N THR A 6 -22.05 7.02 -7.18
CA THR A 6 -21.08 5.94 -7.37
C THR A 6 -21.79 4.59 -7.38
N VAL A 7 -21.58 3.79 -8.43
CA VAL A 7 -22.19 2.46 -8.54
C VAL A 7 -21.11 1.39 -8.40
N GLN A 8 -21.12 0.64 -7.29
CA GLN A 8 -20.22 -0.49 -7.05
C GLN A 8 -20.73 -1.77 -7.72
N ARG A 9 -20.96 -1.77 -9.05
CA ARG A 9 -21.70 -2.88 -9.67
C ARG A 9 -20.96 -4.21 -9.78
N ARG A 10 -19.64 -4.27 -9.56
CA ARG A 10 -18.82 -5.51 -9.73
C ARG A 10 -17.59 -5.62 -8.82
N LEU A 11 -17.43 -4.73 -7.85
CA LEU A 11 -16.25 -4.69 -6.98
C LEU A 11 -16.56 -5.42 -5.67
N ALA A 12 -15.71 -6.38 -5.27
CA ALA A 12 -15.93 -7.06 -4.00
C ALA A 12 -15.78 -6.06 -2.83
N PRO A 13 -16.54 -6.20 -1.72
CA PRO A 13 -16.57 -5.21 -0.63
C PRO A 13 -15.24 -4.91 0.06
N ARG A 14 -14.21 -5.73 -0.16
CA ARG A 14 -12.84 -5.52 0.33
C ARG A 14 -12.05 -4.48 -0.48
N TRP A 15 -12.49 -4.16 -1.70
CA TRP A 15 -11.85 -3.21 -2.62
C TRP A 15 -12.43 -1.81 -2.44
N ARG A 16 -12.46 -1.31 -1.19
CA ARG A 16 -13.21 -0.10 -0.81
C ARG A 16 -12.66 1.18 -1.41
N PHE A 17 -11.38 1.18 -1.78
CA PHE A 17 -10.67 2.26 -2.44
C PHE A 17 -10.97 2.36 -3.95
N PHE A 18 -11.65 1.37 -4.53
CA PHE A 18 -12.13 1.43 -5.90
C PHE A 18 -13.56 1.95 -5.96
N SER A 19 -13.83 2.78 -6.96
CA SER A 19 -15.19 3.22 -7.31
C SER A 19 -15.37 3.29 -8.82
N GLN A 20 -16.61 3.20 -9.29
CA GLN A 20 -16.93 3.26 -10.71
C GLN A 20 -18.03 4.30 -10.96
N SER A 21 -17.88 5.10 -12.01
CA SER A 21 -18.94 5.98 -12.51
C SER A 21 -20.03 5.19 -13.23
N ASN A 22 -21.17 5.84 -13.50
CA ASN A 22 -22.25 5.22 -14.29
C ASN A 22 -21.81 4.87 -15.72
N ASP A 23 -20.85 5.60 -16.26
CA ASP A 23 -20.33 5.40 -17.63
C ASP A 23 -19.23 4.33 -17.68
N GLY A 24 -18.88 3.73 -16.54
CA GLY A 24 -17.92 2.62 -16.45
C GLY A 24 -16.48 3.02 -16.11
N GLU A 25 -16.18 4.32 -15.98
CA GLU A 25 -14.85 4.81 -15.61
C GLU A 25 -14.48 4.36 -14.19
N LEU A 26 -13.28 3.78 -14.02
CA LEU A 26 -12.76 3.30 -12.74
C LEU A 26 -11.96 4.39 -12.03
N TYR A 27 -12.10 4.46 -10.72
CA TYR A 27 -11.39 5.40 -9.85
C TYR A 27 -10.70 4.65 -8.72
N ILE A 28 -9.52 5.13 -8.33
CA ILE A 28 -8.75 4.70 -7.16
C ILE A 28 -8.65 5.91 -6.22
N GLU A 29 -9.19 5.81 -5.00
CA GLU A 29 -9.24 6.93 -4.04
C GLU A 29 -9.79 8.25 -4.66
N GLY A 30 -10.77 8.12 -5.56
CA GLY A 30 -11.38 9.27 -6.25
C GLY A 30 -10.59 9.81 -7.45
N ILE A 31 -9.43 9.22 -7.78
CA ILE A 31 -8.64 9.57 -8.97
C ILE A 31 -8.99 8.61 -10.10
N SER A 32 -9.35 9.14 -11.26
CA SER A 32 -9.67 8.33 -12.45
C SER A 32 -8.44 7.53 -12.91
N VAL A 33 -8.66 6.26 -13.27
CA VAL A 33 -7.61 5.37 -13.78
C VAL A 33 -7.12 5.83 -15.15
N SER A 34 -7.99 6.37 -16.02
CA SER A 34 -7.55 6.95 -17.29
C SER A 34 -6.65 8.17 -17.09
N HIS A 35 -6.92 9.01 -16.08
CA HIS A 35 -6.04 10.12 -15.71
C HIS A 35 -4.65 9.62 -15.29
N ILE A 36 -4.58 8.58 -14.45
CA ILE A 36 -3.31 7.97 -14.02
C ILE A 36 -2.56 7.42 -15.24
N ALA A 37 -3.24 6.66 -16.11
CA ALA A 37 -2.64 6.08 -17.31
C ALA A 37 -2.10 7.15 -18.28
N HIS A 38 -2.83 8.24 -18.47
CA HIS A 38 -2.37 9.36 -19.31
C HIS A 38 -1.16 10.07 -18.69
N LYS A 39 -1.16 10.27 -17.37
CA LYS A 39 -0.09 11.01 -16.68
C LYS A 39 1.21 10.22 -16.56
N TYR A 40 1.13 8.92 -16.28
CA TYR A 40 2.28 8.07 -15.95
C TYR A 40 2.61 7.01 -17.01
N GLY A 41 1.78 6.85 -18.04
CA GLY A 41 1.90 5.81 -19.06
C GLY A 41 1.42 4.44 -18.58
N THR A 42 1.49 3.45 -19.48
CA THR A 42 1.10 2.06 -19.19
C THR A 42 2.15 1.07 -19.68
N PRO A 43 2.43 -0.04 -18.94
CA PRO A 43 1.76 -0.44 -17.69
C PRO A 43 2.20 0.39 -16.47
N VAL A 44 1.30 0.56 -15.50
CA VAL A 44 1.55 1.30 -14.24
C VAL A 44 1.03 0.53 -13.04
N TYR A 45 1.84 0.43 -11.99
CA TYR A 45 1.42 -0.07 -10.68
C TYR A 45 0.94 1.09 -9.81
N VAL A 46 -0.25 0.94 -9.22
CA VAL A 46 -0.85 1.94 -8.32
C VAL A 46 -0.99 1.31 -6.94
N MET A 47 -0.34 1.92 -5.95
CA MET A 47 -0.39 1.48 -4.55
C MET A 47 -1.19 2.50 -3.74
N VAL A 48 -2.11 2.02 -2.91
CA VAL A 48 -2.92 2.89 -2.03
C VAL A 48 -2.29 2.88 -0.64
N GLU A 49 -1.67 3.99 -0.24
CA GLU A 49 -0.96 4.12 1.03
C GLU A 49 -1.85 3.79 2.24
N ARG A 50 -3.05 4.39 2.30
CA ARG A 50 -4.00 4.16 3.40
C ARG A 50 -4.27 2.68 3.61
N GLU A 51 -4.46 1.96 2.52
CA GLU A 51 -4.74 0.53 2.51
C GLU A 51 -3.54 -0.30 2.98
N ILE A 52 -2.31 0.11 2.68
CA ILE A 52 -1.08 -0.53 3.17
C ILE A 52 -0.97 -0.31 4.69
N ARG A 53 -1.05 0.94 5.16
CA ARG A 53 -0.96 1.27 6.60
C ARG A 53 -2.05 0.60 7.41
N ASP A 54 -3.30 0.60 6.93
CA ASP A 54 -4.42 -0.06 7.61
C ASP A 54 -4.21 -1.57 7.76
N ARG A 55 -3.55 -2.22 6.79
CA ARG A 55 -3.19 -3.65 6.89
C ARG A 55 -2.08 -3.87 7.91
N LEU A 56 -1.05 -3.03 7.92
CA LEU A 56 0.06 -3.09 8.89
C LEU A 56 -0.46 -2.94 10.33
N ARG A 57 -1.28 -1.91 10.59
CA ARG A 57 -1.91 -1.67 11.90
C ARG A 57 -2.84 -2.80 12.30
N ARG A 58 -3.65 -3.33 11.38
CA ARG A 58 -4.53 -4.46 11.66
C ARG A 58 -3.74 -5.70 12.07
N PHE A 59 -2.61 -5.95 11.41
CA PHE A 59 -1.73 -7.06 11.77
C PHE A 59 -1.17 -6.88 13.19
N GLN A 60 -0.61 -5.72 13.51
CA GLN A 60 -0.11 -5.44 14.86
C GLN A 60 -1.18 -5.58 15.94
N ASN A 61 -2.36 -5.02 15.69
CA ASN A 61 -3.47 -5.07 16.64
C ASN A 61 -4.02 -6.49 16.86
N ALA A 62 -3.80 -7.42 15.92
CA ALA A 62 -4.18 -8.82 16.07
C ALA A 62 -3.24 -9.60 17.02
N PHE A 63 -2.02 -9.10 17.24
CA PHE A 63 -1.00 -9.76 18.05
C PHE A 63 -0.44 -8.81 19.11
N SER A 64 -1.21 -8.56 20.17
CA SER A 64 -0.78 -7.71 21.29
C SER A 64 0.11 -8.47 22.27
N TYR A 65 1.38 -8.67 21.91
CA TYR A 65 2.41 -9.20 22.80
C TYR A 65 3.46 -8.12 23.11
N PRO A 66 3.85 -7.91 24.39
CA PRO A 66 4.70 -6.78 24.80
C PRO A 66 6.07 -6.68 24.12
N LYS A 67 6.54 -7.76 23.49
CA LYS A 67 7.87 -7.84 22.85
C LYS A 67 7.80 -8.26 21.39
N LEU A 68 6.61 -8.33 20.80
CA LEU A 68 6.48 -8.67 19.38
C LEU A 68 6.90 -7.47 18.53
N ARG A 69 7.89 -7.68 17.67
CA ARG A 69 8.24 -6.78 16.58
C ARG A 69 7.98 -7.51 15.27
N PRO A 70 6.91 -7.17 14.54
CA PRO A 70 6.63 -7.83 13.28
C PRO A 70 7.66 -7.41 12.23
N GLN A 71 8.14 -8.37 11.45
CA GLN A 71 9.10 -8.11 10.38
C GLN A 71 8.39 -8.15 9.01
N TYR A 72 8.56 -7.10 8.22
CA TYR A 72 8.05 -7.06 6.86
C TYR A 72 9.04 -7.76 5.91
N ALA A 73 8.56 -8.75 5.17
CA ALA A 73 9.38 -9.44 4.16
C ALA A 73 9.63 -8.53 2.95
N SER A 74 10.84 -7.96 2.86
CA SER A 74 11.24 -7.00 1.82
C SER A 74 10.96 -7.50 0.39
N LYS A 75 11.14 -8.80 0.14
CA LYS A 75 10.84 -9.48 -1.14
C LYS A 75 9.39 -9.34 -1.63
N CYS A 76 8.43 -9.04 -0.75
CA CYS A 76 7.03 -8.85 -1.16
C CYS A 76 6.86 -7.59 -2.02
N ASN A 77 7.52 -6.49 -1.62
CA ASN A 77 7.62 -5.26 -2.38
C ASN A 77 8.68 -4.37 -1.69
N SER A 78 9.79 -4.14 -2.36
CA SER A 78 10.94 -3.39 -1.83
C SER A 78 10.99 -1.93 -2.32
N ASN A 79 9.86 -1.40 -2.80
CA ASN A 79 9.73 0.03 -3.06
C ASN A 79 10.05 0.82 -1.77
N LEU A 80 10.96 1.80 -1.88
CA LEU A 80 11.47 2.54 -0.73
C LEU A 80 10.37 3.18 0.12
N GLU A 81 9.30 3.67 -0.51
CA GLU A 81 8.21 4.31 0.22
C GLU A 81 7.38 3.29 1.00
N ILE A 82 7.17 2.08 0.45
CA ILE A 82 6.51 1.00 1.19
C ILE A 82 7.36 0.56 2.38
N LEU A 83 8.68 0.47 2.22
CA LEU A 83 9.58 0.15 3.33
C LEU A 83 9.53 1.23 4.41
N ARG A 84 9.54 2.52 4.05
CA ARG A 84 9.36 3.62 5.01
C ARG A 84 8.02 3.52 5.75
N MET A 85 6.92 3.25 5.04
CA MET A 85 5.61 3.02 5.68
C MET A 85 5.68 1.87 6.69
N CYS A 86 6.32 0.74 6.35
CA CYS A 86 6.51 -0.36 7.29
C CYS A 86 7.24 0.08 8.55
N ARG A 87 8.37 0.79 8.41
CA ARG A 87 9.16 1.30 9.54
C ARG A 87 8.34 2.25 10.42
N GLU A 88 7.64 3.21 9.80
CA GLU A 88 6.81 4.20 10.50
C GLU A 88 5.64 3.57 11.25
N GLU A 89 5.08 2.48 10.70
CA GLU A 89 4.06 1.70 11.40
C GLU A 89 4.67 0.75 12.45
N GLY A 90 5.99 0.75 12.67
CA GLY A 90 6.64 -0.04 13.72
C GLY A 90 6.96 -1.49 13.34
N PHE A 91 7.13 -1.77 12.04
CA PHE A 91 7.67 -3.03 11.56
C PHE A 91 9.20 -2.94 11.45
N ASP A 92 9.85 -4.05 11.81
CA ASP A 92 11.24 -4.35 11.48
C ASP A 92 11.30 -4.93 10.03
N LEU A 93 12.49 -5.17 9.48
CA LEU A 93 12.66 -5.61 8.09
C LEU A 93 13.27 -7.02 8.00
N ASP A 94 12.58 -7.94 7.33
CA ASP A 94 13.15 -9.23 6.92
C ASP A 94 13.81 -9.08 5.55
N ALA A 95 15.14 -9.12 5.55
CA ALA A 95 16.00 -9.00 4.38
C ALA A 95 16.85 -10.27 4.19
N SER A 96 16.83 -10.81 2.97
CA SER A 96 17.47 -12.06 2.57
C SER A 96 18.66 -11.89 1.62
N SER A 97 18.97 -10.65 1.24
CA SER A 97 20.09 -10.31 0.38
C SER A 97 20.74 -8.98 0.76
N VAL A 98 22.00 -8.78 0.35
CA VAL A 98 22.71 -7.50 0.52
C VAL A 98 21.95 -6.34 -0.15
N GLY A 99 21.29 -6.60 -1.29
CA GLY A 99 20.47 -5.60 -1.97
C GLY A 99 19.26 -5.15 -1.14
N GLU A 100 18.57 -6.10 -0.49
CA GLU A 100 17.44 -5.80 0.40
C GLU A 100 17.89 -5.04 1.65
N ILE A 101 19.07 -5.36 2.20
CA ILE A 101 19.67 -4.61 3.32
C ILE A 101 19.95 -3.15 2.91
N ILE A 102 20.53 -2.93 1.72
CA ILE A 102 20.79 -1.58 1.20
C ILE A 102 19.47 -0.80 1.03
N LEU A 103 18.42 -1.43 0.49
CA LEU A 103 17.10 -0.79 0.36
C LEU A 103 16.50 -0.44 1.73
N GLY A 104 16.68 -1.30 2.74
CA GLY A 104 16.28 -1.01 4.12
C GLY A 104 17.00 0.23 4.68
N LEU A 105 18.31 0.31 4.51
CA LEU A 105 19.10 1.49 4.93
C LEU A 105 18.65 2.77 4.21
N LEU A 106 18.33 2.69 2.91
CA LEU A 106 17.78 3.83 2.13
C LEU A 106 16.35 4.23 2.54
N ALA A 107 15.62 3.29 3.16
CA ALA A 107 14.33 3.52 3.79
C ALA A 107 14.45 3.88 5.29
N ASP A 108 15.66 4.23 5.73
CA ASP A 108 16.00 4.71 7.06
C ASP A 108 15.79 3.68 8.20
N PHE A 109 15.84 2.38 7.90
CA PHE A 109 15.98 1.34 8.93
C PHE A 109 17.39 1.37 9.54
N THR A 110 17.53 1.03 10.82
CA THR A 110 18.84 0.77 11.43
C THR A 110 19.19 -0.73 11.33
N PRO A 111 20.46 -1.14 11.46
CA PRO A 111 20.84 -2.56 11.42
C PRO A 111 20.18 -3.45 12.48
N GLU A 112 19.66 -2.85 13.56
CA GLU A 112 18.93 -3.54 14.64
C GLU A 112 17.43 -3.71 14.35
N GLN A 113 16.94 -3.16 13.23
CA GLN A 113 15.56 -3.26 12.74
C GLN A 113 15.53 -4.07 11.45
#